data_AF-A0A5C5WD29-F1
#
_entry.id   AF-A0A5C5WD29-F1
#
_cell.length_a   1.000
_cell.length_b   1.000
_cell.length_c   1.000
_cell.angle_alpha   90.00
_cell.angle_beta   90.00
_cell.angle_gamma   90.00
#
_symmetry.space_group_name_H-M   'P 1'
#
loop_
_entity.id
_entity.type
_entity.pdbx_description
1 polymer ?
#
loop_
_entity_poly.entity_id
_entity_poly.type
_entity_poly.pdbx_seq_one_letter_code
_entity_poly.pdbx_strand_id
1 'polypeptide(L)'
;MDSTEGRLKQRAESCGPRFTKRRTKAEVSLLRQRIVNVAATYQPLTLRQLFYRLVVRKHIQKTEAGYKAVGRLTGQLRESGDLPWSWIVDSSRMVRQRASYSGLGEFLEQTQRLYRRNLWQDQPEYVEIWCESESAAGVLCAITYEWGVPLRPFKGYGSRTFLYEVARTLREQNKPATCYYFGDRDPSGNDIDRSALESVRRYGSGEFRFVRVAVTEKQVSDWSLPGAPPKRTDSRAKNFRGPCVELEAIEPDRLRDLCRDCIEQHIDSHALEQHKRNEKAERETLNRMRESLPG
;
A
#
# COMPACT_ATOMS: atom_id res chain seq x y z
N MET A 1 44.41 32.21 -49.01
CA MET A 1 44.62 31.00 -49.83
C MET A 1 44.90 29.90 -48.82
N ASP A 2 43.85 29.31 -48.23
CA ASP A 2 43.18 28.10 -48.73
C ASP A 2 44.17 26.90 -48.61
N SER A 3 43.92 25.79 -47.92
CA SER A 3 42.65 25.11 -47.59
C SER A 3 42.90 24.18 -46.39
N THR A 4 41.95 24.12 -45.45
CA THR A 4 41.97 23.17 -44.31
C THR A 4 40.93 22.09 -44.58
N GLU A 5 41.36 20.87 -44.86
CA GLU A 5 40.49 19.73 -45.15
C GLU A 5 40.65 18.65 -44.06
N GLY A 6 39.53 18.09 -43.58
CA GLY A 6 39.54 16.79 -42.91
C GLY A 6 39.14 16.71 -41.44
N ARG A 7 37.92 17.16 -41.06
CA ARG A 7 37.23 16.58 -39.89
C ARG A 7 35.73 16.44 -40.13
N LEU A 8 35.36 15.37 -40.82
CA LEU A 8 33.98 14.93 -40.99
C LEU A 8 33.38 14.56 -39.63
N LYS A 9 32.49 15.43 -39.13
CA LYS A 9 31.55 15.13 -38.05
C LYS A 9 30.56 14.07 -38.55
N GLN A 10 30.64 12.85 -38.04
CA GLN A 10 29.52 11.90 -38.10
C GLN A 10 28.37 12.46 -37.24
N ARG A 11 27.44 13.16 -37.87
CA ARG A 11 26.10 13.37 -37.33
C ARG A 11 25.33 12.06 -37.56
N ALA A 12 25.07 11.34 -36.48
CA ALA A 12 24.14 10.23 -36.47
C ALA A 12 22.72 10.76 -36.67
N GLU A 13 22.27 10.78 -37.93
CA GLU A 13 20.85 10.81 -38.26
C GLU A 13 20.28 9.42 -38.03
N SER A 14 19.46 9.26 -36.98
CA SER A 14 18.44 8.20 -36.92
C SER A 14 17.34 8.56 -35.94
N CYS A 15 16.56 9.59 -36.27
CA CYS A 15 15.25 9.79 -35.64
C CYS A 15 14.18 9.31 -36.61
N GLY A 16 13.99 7.99 -36.67
CA GLY A 16 12.85 7.39 -37.35
C GLY A 16 11.53 7.83 -36.68
N PRO A 17 10.43 7.96 -37.42
CA PRO A 17 9.17 8.44 -36.87
C PRO A 17 8.62 7.44 -35.84
N ARG A 18 8.52 7.87 -34.57
CA ARG A 18 7.79 7.11 -33.54
C ARG A 18 6.29 7.23 -33.80
N PHE A 19 5.79 6.42 -34.73
CA PHE A 19 4.35 6.20 -34.88
C PHE A 19 3.83 5.40 -33.67
N THR A 20 3.50 6.09 -32.59
CA THR A 20 2.58 5.51 -31.60
C THR A 20 1.20 5.51 -32.24
N LYS A 21 0.77 4.36 -32.76
CA LYS A 21 -0.56 4.19 -33.39
C LYS A 21 -1.63 4.73 -32.44
N ARG A 22 -2.27 5.84 -32.80
CA ARG A 22 -3.28 6.51 -31.97
C ARG A 22 -4.51 5.60 -31.87
N ARG A 23 -5.01 5.37 -30.66
CA ARG A 23 -6.22 4.54 -30.46
C ARG A 23 -7.41 5.14 -31.20
N THR A 24 -8.16 4.28 -31.89
CA THR A 24 -9.43 4.60 -32.54
C THR A 24 -10.50 4.94 -31.49
N LYS A 25 -11.58 5.62 -31.90
CA LYS A 25 -12.70 5.93 -30.98
C LYS A 25 -13.31 4.67 -30.36
N ALA A 26 -13.42 3.59 -31.13
CA ALA A 26 -13.93 2.30 -30.65
C ALA A 26 -13.02 1.68 -29.57
N GLU A 27 -11.70 1.67 -29.80
CA GLU A 27 -10.73 1.17 -28.81
C GLU A 27 -10.73 2.00 -27.51
N VAL A 28 -10.97 3.32 -27.61
CA VAL A 28 -11.11 4.19 -26.43
C VAL A 28 -12.39 3.89 -25.66
N SER A 29 -13.52 3.69 -26.36
CA SER A 29 -14.79 3.34 -25.73
C SER A 29 -14.71 1.98 -25.00
N LEU A 30 -14.11 0.98 -25.65
CA LEU A 30 -13.87 -0.33 -25.06
C LEU A 30 -12.95 -0.24 -23.83
N LEU A 31 -11.90 0.58 -23.88
CA LEU A 31 -11.01 0.80 -22.74
C LEU A 31 -11.73 1.49 -21.58
N ARG A 32 -12.64 2.44 -21.84
CA ARG A 32 -13.48 3.07 -20.81
C ARG A 32 -14.36 2.04 -20.10
N GLN A 33 -15.06 1.18 -20.84
CA GLN A 33 -15.86 0.10 -20.25
C GLN A 33 -15.02 -0.85 -19.39
N ARG A 34 -13.83 -1.23 -19.88
CA ARG A 34 -12.89 -2.07 -19.12
C ARG A 34 -12.40 -1.39 -17.83
N ILE A 35 -12.15 -0.08 -17.86
CA ILE A 35 -11.80 0.69 -16.65
C ILE A 35 -12.93 0.61 -15.62
N VAL A 36 -14.18 0.88 -16.02
CA VAL A 36 -15.33 0.86 -15.11
C VAL A 36 -15.54 -0.54 -14.53
N ASN A 37 -15.49 -1.59 -15.35
CA ASN A 37 -15.68 -2.97 -14.89
C ASN A 37 -14.60 -3.40 -13.89
N VAL A 38 -13.33 -3.07 -14.18
CA VAL A 38 -12.23 -3.37 -13.26
C VAL A 38 -12.37 -2.58 -11.95
N ALA A 39 -12.70 -1.29 -12.03
CA ALA A 39 -12.89 -0.48 -10.83
C ALA A 39 -14.07 -0.99 -9.99
N ALA A 40 -15.21 -1.33 -10.61
CA ALA A 40 -16.38 -1.87 -9.92
C ALA A 40 -16.08 -3.15 -9.15
N THR A 41 -15.21 -4.00 -9.70
CA THR A 41 -14.86 -5.30 -9.11
C THR A 41 -13.98 -5.15 -7.88
N TYR A 42 -13.04 -4.20 -7.89
CA TYR A 42 -11.94 -4.16 -6.92
C TYR A 42 -11.89 -2.88 -6.07
N GLN A 43 -12.88 -2.00 -6.21
CA GLN A 43 -12.92 -0.73 -5.47
C GLN A 43 -12.85 -0.94 -3.94
N PRO A 44 -12.18 -0.03 -3.20
CA PRO A 44 -11.41 1.11 -3.70
C PRO A 44 -10.03 0.70 -4.25
N LEU A 45 -9.56 1.42 -5.29
CA LEU A 45 -8.23 1.24 -5.90
C LEU A 45 -7.46 2.56 -6.04
N THR A 46 -6.13 2.52 -6.05
CA THR A 46 -5.33 3.64 -6.57
C THR A 46 -5.30 3.62 -8.11
N LEU A 47 -4.99 4.76 -8.75
CA LEU A 47 -4.82 4.81 -10.21
C LEU A 47 -3.74 3.82 -10.70
N ARG A 48 -2.70 3.60 -9.88
CA ARG A 48 -1.62 2.65 -10.17
C ARG A 48 -2.13 1.21 -10.18
N GLN A 49 -2.95 0.84 -9.20
CA GLN A 49 -3.53 -0.49 -9.12
C GLN A 49 -4.51 -0.75 -10.27
N LEU A 50 -5.36 0.24 -10.61
CA LEU A 50 -6.25 0.16 -11.76
C LEU A 50 -5.46 -0.12 -13.05
N PHE A 51 -4.35 0.61 -13.27
CA PHE A 51 -3.48 0.39 -14.43
C PHE A 51 -2.93 -1.04 -14.47
N TYR A 52 -2.39 -1.53 -13.35
CA TYR A 52 -1.86 -2.89 -13.30
C TYR A 52 -2.91 -3.96 -13.56
N ARG A 53 -4.13 -3.81 -13.05
CA ARG A 53 -5.23 -4.76 -13.34
C ARG A 53 -5.58 -4.81 -14.81
N LEU A 54 -5.54 -3.68 -15.51
CA LEU A 54 -5.72 -3.62 -16.96
C LEU A 54 -4.54 -4.29 -17.71
N VAL A 55 -3.32 -4.19 -17.18
CA VAL A 55 -2.14 -4.88 -17.74
C VAL A 55 -2.26 -6.38 -17.59
N VAL A 56 -2.58 -6.89 -16.39
CA VAL A 56 -2.72 -8.33 -16.12
C VAL A 56 -3.80 -8.94 -17.02
N ARG A 57 -4.92 -8.24 -17.21
CA ARG A 57 -6.01 -8.65 -18.10
C ARG A 57 -5.72 -8.46 -19.60
N LYS A 58 -4.49 -8.08 -19.96
CA LYS A 58 -4.05 -7.81 -21.34
C LYS A 58 -4.91 -6.77 -22.05
N HIS A 59 -5.56 -5.88 -21.31
CA HIS A 59 -6.33 -4.77 -21.85
C HIS A 59 -5.44 -3.60 -22.25
N ILE A 60 -4.26 -3.48 -21.63
CA ILE A 60 -3.24 -2.48 -21.96
C ILE A 60 -1.85 -3.07 -21.76
N GLN A 61 -0.85 -2.54 -22.47
CA GLN A 61 0.54 -2.90 -22.24
C GLN A 61 1.11 -2.12 -21.05
N LYS A 62 2.08 -2.69 -20.33
CA LYS A 62 2.85 -2.03 -19.26
C LYS A 62 3.80 -0.98 -19.86
N THR A 63 3.24 0.15 -20.30
CA THR A 63 4.00 1.28 -20.88
C THR A 63 3.59 2.59 -20.23
N GLU A 64 4.50 3.56 -20.21
CA GLU A 64 4.22 4.91 -19.67
C GLU A 64 3.07 5.60 -20.43
N ALA A 65 3.02 5.42 -21.76
CA ALA A 65 1.92 5.91 -22.59
C ALA A 65 0.59 5.24 -22.23
N GLY A 66 0.62 3.96 -21.87
CA GLY A 66 -0.55 3.25 -21.36
C GLY A 66 -1.03 3.83 -20.03
N TYR A 67 -0.11 4.05 -19.09
CA TYR A 67 -0.41 4.64 -17.79
C TYR A 67 -1.06 6.02 -17.92
N LYS A 68 -0.46 6.92 -18.73
CA LYS A 68 -1.02 8.25 -19.01
C LYS A 68 -2.41 8.19 -19.65
N ALA A 69 -2.65 7.22 -20.54
CA ALA A 69 -3.95 7.04 -21.17
C ALA A 69 -5.02 6.60 -20.17
N VAL A 70 -4.70 5.65 -19.27
CA VAL A 70 -5.62 5.21 -18.21
C VAL A 70 -5.91 6.36 -17.25
N GLY A 71 -4.91 7.11 -16.81
CA GLY A 71 -5.10 8.30 -15.97
C GLY A 71 -6.07 9.30 -16.57
N ARG A 72 -5.87 9.68 -17.84
CA ARG A 72 -6.74 10.62 -18.54
C ARG A 72 -8.18 10.11 -18.68
N LEU A 73 -8.36 8.85 -19.08
CA LEU A 73 -9.72 8.28 -19.26
C LEU A 73 -10.44 8.11 -17.93
N THR A 74 -9.73 7.73 -16.86
CA THR A 74 -10.28 7.62 -15.51
C THR A 74 -10.76 8.99 -15.02
N GLY A 75 -10.00 10.06 -15.24
CA GLY A 75 -10.43 11.42 -14.92
C GLY A 75 -11.72 11.81 -15.64
N GLN A 76 -11.78 11.59 -16.96
CA GLN A 76 -12.98 11.89 -17.76
C GLN A 76 -14.22 11.10 -17.31
N LEU A 77 -14.07 9.83 -16.93
CA LEU A 77 -15.18 9.01 -16.44
C LEU A 77 -15.69 9.47 -15.06
N ARG A 78 -14.82 10.04 -14.23
CA ARG A 78 -15.22 10.61 -12.93
C ARG A 78 -15.96 11.93 -13.11
N GLU A 79 -15.49 12.78 -14.02
CA GLU A 79 -16.15 14.03 -14.38
C GLU A 79 -17.53 13.81 -15.01
N SER A 80 -17.70 12.76 -15.81
CA SER A 80 -19.00 12.40 -16.40
C SER A 80 -19.95 11.67 -15.43
N GLY A 81 -19.48 11.26 -14.25
CA GLY A 81 -20.26 10.49 -13.29
C GLY A 81 -20.32 8.97 -13.54
N ASP A 82 -19.72 8.49 -14.64
CA ASP A 82 -19.66 7.05 -14.99
C ASP A 82 -18.77 6.23 -14.05
N LEU A 83 -17.89 6.90 -13.29
CA LEU A 83 -17.02 6.29 -12.31
C LEU A 83 -17.08 7.06 -10.98
N PRO A 84 -17.61 6.46 -9.89
CA PRO A 84 -17.72 7.14 -8.59
C PRO A 84 -16.37 7.65 -8.06
N TRP A 85 -16.38 8.85 -7.49
CA TRP A 85 -15.17 9.44 -6.91
C TRP A 85 -14.59 8.61 -5.76
N SER A 86 -15.41 7.87 -5.03
CA SER A 86 -14.96 6.98 -3.95
C SER A 86 -14.19 5.75 -4.45
N TRP A 87 -14.33 5.35 -5.72
CA TRP A 87 -13.74 4.09 -6.21
C TRP A 87 -12.25 4.20 -6.54
N ILE A 88 -11.76 5.42 -6.84
CA ILE A 88 -10.35 5.67 -7.12
C ILE A 88 -9.78 6.66 -6.09
N VAL A 89 -8.89 6.16 -5.23
CA VAL A 89 -8.34 6.90 -4.09
C VAL A 89 -6.92 7.42 -4.37
N ASP A 90 -6.66 8.64 -3.92
CA ASP A 90 -5.33 9.27 -3.89
C ASP A 90 -4.94 9.50 -2.43
N SER A 91 -4.10 8.63 -1.89
CA SER A 91 -3.65 8.68 -0.49
C SER A 91 -2.64 9.79 -0.20
N SER A 92 -2.23 10.58 -1.19
CA SER A 92 -1.16 11.58 -1.02
C SER A 92 -1.64 12.96 -0.52
N ARG A 93 -2.95 13.23 -0.52
CA ARG A 93 -3.50 14.57 -0.23
C ARG A 93 -4.13 14.60 1.16
N MET A 94 -3.34 14.96 2.17
CA MET A 94 -3.80 15.07 3.56
C MET A 94 -4.18 16.51 3.91
N VAL A 95 -5.44 16.76 4.24
CA VAL A 95 -5.88 18.02 4.85
C VAL A 95 -5.43 18.01 6.31
N ARG A 96 -4.60 18.99 6.69
CA ARG A 96 -4.14 19.16 8.08
C ARG A 96 -4.98 20.23 8.75
N GLN A 97 -5.96 19.81 9.53
CA GLN A 97 -6.79 20.69 10.34
C GLN A 97 -6.89 20.10 11.75
N ARG A 98 -6.88 20.95 12.78
CA ARG A 98 -7.19 20.53 14.14
C ARG A 98 -8.69 20.22 14.22
N ALA A 99 -9.05 19.11 14.86
CA ALA A 99 -10.45 18.86 15.18
C ALA A 99 -10.97 19.99 16.09
N SER A 100 -12.13 20.53 15.75
CA SER A 100 -12.84 21.56 16.52
C SER A 100 -14.30 21.17 16.61
N TYR A 101 -14.94 21.47 17.74
CA TYR A 101 -16.31 21.10 18.02
C TYR A 101 -17.07 22.36 18.45
N SER A 102 -18.34 22.44 18.09
CA SER A 102 -19.29 23.48 18.48
C SER A 102 -19.60 23.49 19.98
N GLY A 103 -19.38 22.38 20.68
CA GLY A 103 -19.58 22.26 22.12
C GLY A 103 -19.30 20.86 22.65
N LEU A 104 -19.52 20.68 23.96
CA LEU A 104 -19.25 19.41 24.66
C LEU A 104 -20.14 18.26 24.19
N GLY A 105 -21.40 18.55 23.83
CA GLY A 105 -22.33 17.56 23.29
C GLY A 105 -21.83 16.96 21.96
N GLU A 106 -21.45 17.79 20.99
CA GLU A 106 -20.85 17.34 19.73
C GLU A 106 -19.53 16.59 19.99
N PHE A 107 -18.68 17.09 20.88
CA PHE A 107 -17.43 16.43 21.23
C PHE A 107 -17.65 15.00 21.72
N LEU A 108 -18.60 14.78 22.63
CA LEU A 108 -18.90 13.44 23.15
C LEU A 108 -19.59 12.56 22.11
N GLU A 109 -20.48 13.12 21.27
CA GLU A 109 -21.08 12.36 20.19
C GLU A 109 -20.01 11.83 19.21
N GLN A 110 -19.09 12.70 18.79
CA GLN A 110 -17.98 12.31 17.91
C GLN A 110 -17.05 11.31 18.61
N THR A 111 -16.68 11.56 19.86
CA THR A 111 -15.83 10.67 20.65
C THR A 111 -16.47 9.30 20.81
N GLN A 112 -17.77 9.22 21.04
CA GLN A 112 -18.48 7.95 21.21
C GLN A 112 -18.50 7.12 19.91
N ARG A 113 -18.67 7.76 18.76
CA ARG A 113 -18.60 7.10 17.44
C ARG A 113 -17.21 6.56 17.15
N LEU A 114 -16.18 7.30 17.55
CA LEU A 114 -14.77 6.99 17.30
C LEU A 114 -14.14 6.07 18.33
N TYR A 115 -14.68 6.03 19.55
CA TYR A 115 -14.14 5.24 20.65
C TYR A 115 -13.95 3.80 20.20
N ARG A 116 -12.77 3.25 20.42
CA ARG A 116 -12.44 1.83 20.26
C ARG A 116 -11.50 1.50 21.40
N ARG A 117 -11.77 0.42 22.13
CA ARG A 117 -10.83 -0.07 23.13
C ARG A 117 -9.64 -0.66 22.37
N ASN A 118 -8.43 -0.51 22.91
CA ASN A 118 -7.24 -1.08 22.28
C ASN A 118 -7.26 -2.61 22.40
N LEU A 119 -7.61 -3.31 21.31
CA LEU A 119 -7.66 -4.78 21.25
C LEU A 119 -6.33 -5.41 21.68
N TRP A 120 -5.23 -4.83 21.17
CA TRP A 120 -3.90 -5.37 21.38
C TRP A 120 -3.38 -5.15 22.78
N GLN A 121 -4.05 -4.40 23.66
CA GLN A 121 -3.59 -4.26 25.04
C GLN A 121 -3.61 -5.60 25.78
N ASP A 122 -4.68 -6.38 25.59
CA ASP A 122 -4.96 -7.62 26.33
C ASP A 122 -4.47 -8.87 25.57
N GLN A 123 -3.91 -8.71 24.36
CA GLN A 123 -3.33 -9.80 23.56
C GLN A 123 -1.90 -10.15 24.03
N PRO A 124 -1.50 -11.44 23.96
CA PRO A 124 -0.20 -11.91 24.46
C PRO A 124 0.99 -11.40 23.63
N GLU A 125 0.77 -11.08 22.36
CA GLU A 125 1.79 -10.63 21.42
C GLU A 125 1.40 -9.29 20.79
N TYR A 126 2.39 -8.45 20.51
CA TYR A 126 2.24 -7.22 19.73
C TYR A 126 2.49 -7.52 18.25
N VAL A 127 1.61 -7.03 17.37
CA VAL A 127 1.73 -7.25 15.93
C VAL A 127 1.81 -5.90 15.22
N GLU A 128 2.72 -5.77 14.25
CA GLU A 128 2.72 -4.66 13.28
C GLU A 128 2.76 -5.18 11.84
N ILE A 129 2.09 -4.46 10.94
CA ILE A 129 2.19 -4.67 9.49
C ILE A 129 3.06 -3.58 8.89
N TRP A 130 4.08 -3.98 8.14
CA TRP A 130 4.99 -3.11 7.42
C TRP A 130 4.79 -3.32 5.92
N CYS A 131 4.86 -2.24 5.15
CA CYS A 131 4.82 -2.33 3.71
C CYS A 131 5.80 -1.35 3.05
N GLU A 132 6.26 -1.70 1.85
CA GLU A 132 7.24 -0.88 1.14
C GLU A 132 6.64 0.43 0.61
N SER A 133 5.42 0.38 0.08
CA SER A 133 4.82 1.48 -0.69
C SER A 133 3.54 2.03 -0.05
N GLU A 134 3.25 3.31 -0.31
CA GLU A 134 1.98 3.94 0.09
C GLU A 134 0.78 3.33 -0.65
N SER A 135 0.98 2.81 -1.87
CA SER A 135 -0.10 2.15 -2.60
C SER A 135 -0.48 0.82 -1.95
N ALA A 136 0.49 0.06 -1.46
CA ALA A 136 0.26 -1.15 -0.69
C ALA A 136 -0.47 -0.84 0.62
N ALA A 137 -0.05 0.23 1.30
CA ALA A 137 -0.70 0.67 2.53
C ALA A 137 -2.20 0.91 2.33
N GLY A 138 -2.61 1.51 1.21
CA GLY A 138 -4.03 1.73 0.91
C GLY A 138 -4.87 0.46 0.72
N VAL A 139 -4.25 -0.70 0.43
CA VAL A 139 -4.97 -1.99 0.35
C VAL A 139 -5.05 -2.65 1.71
N LEU A 140 -3.91 -2.65 2.42
CA LEU A 140 -3.75 -3.31 3.72
C LEU A 140 -4.51 -2.56 4.82
N CYS A 141 -4.68 -1.23 4.69
CA CYS A 141 -5.31 -0.40 5.72
C CYS A 141 -6.72 -0.85 6.07
N ALA A 142 -7.48 -1.39 5.12
CA ALA A 142 -8.82 -1.91 5.38
C ALA A 142 -8.81 -2.98 6.48
N ILE A 143 -7.83 -3.90 6.42
CA ILE A 143 -7.68 -5.00 7.36
C ILE A 143 -7.02 -4.53 8.65
N THR A 144 -5.95 -3.74 8.54
CA THR A 144 -5.25 -3.26 9.75
C THR A 144 -6.13 -2.33 10.57
N TYR A 145 -7.04 -1.56 9.96
CA TYR A 145 -8.00 -0.72 10.68
C TYR A 145 -9.10 -1.55 11.36
N GLU A 146 -9.60 -2.59 10.68
CA GLU A 146 -10.57 -3.52 11.25
C GLU A 146 -10.04 -4.14 12.55
N TRP A 147 -8.77 -4.52 12.57
CA TRP A 147 -8.12 -5.19 13.70
C TRP A 147 -7.34 -4.26 14.64
N GLY A 148 -7.31 -2.95 14.38
CA GLY A 148 -6.55 -1.99 15.20
C GLY A 148 -5.03 -2.22 15.20
N VAL A 149 -4.48 -2.81 14.14
CA VAL A 149 -3.05 -3.11 13.99
C VAL A 149 -2.32 -1.92 13.34
N PRO A 150 -1.14 -1.52 13.85
CA PRO A 150 -0.32 -0.49 13.20
C PRO A 150 0.15 -0.90 11.80
N LEU A 151 0.00 0.00 10.84
CA LEU A 151 0.49 -0.13 9.46
C LEU A 151 1.60 0.88 9.19
N ARG A 152 2.78 0.41 8.78
CA ARG A 152 4.00 1.19 8.60
C ARG A 152 4.46 1.18 7.14
N PRO A 153 4.14 2.22 6.33
CA PRO A 153 4.69 2.36 5.00
C PRO A 153 6.12 2.93 5.05
N PHE A 154 7.11 2.17 4.57
CA PHE A 154 8.53 2.55 4.61
C PHE A 154 8.93 3.55 3.52
N LYS A 155 8.23 3.55 2.37
CA LYS A 155 8.54 4.39 1.20
C LYS A 155 9.98 4.23 0.75
N GLY A 156 10.38 3.00 0.42
CA GLY A 156 11.77 2.63 0.18
C GLY A 156 12.50 2.32 1.50
N TYR A 157 13.66 2.94 1.75
CA TYR A 157 14.50 2.62 2.92
C TYR A 157 13.99 3.18 4.27
N GLY A 158 12.97 4.05 4.26
CA GLY A 158 12.55 4.79 5.45
C GLY A 158 13.55 5.88 5.87
N SER A 159 13.06 6.95 6.50
CA SER A 159 13.94 7.98 7.07
C SER A 159 14.53 7.50 8.39
N ARG A 160 15.69 8.04 8.79
CA ARG A 160 16.32 7.73 10.09
C ARG A 160 15.37 7.96 11.26
N THR A 161 14.62 9.07 11.24
CA THR A 161 13.61 9.38 12.27
C THR A 161 12.51 8.35 12.30
N PHE A 162 12.02 7.92 11.13
CA PHE A 162 10.99 6.89 11.05
C PHE A 162 11.46 5.55 11.63
N LEU A 163 12.65 5.10 11.25
CA LEU A 163 13.23 3.84 11.76
C LEU A 163 13.51 3.91 13.28
N TYR A 164 13.92 5.08 13.79
CA TYR A 164 14.09 5.30 15.23
C TYR A 164 12.74 5.21 15.97
N GLU A 165 11.67 5.81 15.44
CA GLU A 165 10.33 5.72 16.04
C GLU A 165 9.77 4.29 16.04
N VAL A 166 10.03 3.53 14.97
CA VAL A 166 9.69 2.10 14.92
C VAL A 166 10.44 1.35 16.01
N ALA A 167 11.76 1.54 16.13
CA ALA A 167 12.55 0.91 17.17
C ALA A 167 12.08 1.29 18.58
N ARG A 168 11.76 2.58 18.80
CA ARG A 168 11.21 3.07 20.06
C ARG A 168 9.88 2.41 20.39
N THR A 169 8.97 2.33 19.42
CA THR A 169 7.65 1.70 19.59
C THR A 169 7.80 0.23 20.00
N LEU A 170 8.67 -0.52 19.32
CA LEU A 170 8.93 -1.93 19.61
C LEU A 170 9.56 -2.13 21.01
N ARG A 171 10.54 -1.30 21.36
CA ARG A 171 11.18 -1.34 22.69
C ARG A 171 10.21 -1.04 23.83
N GLU A 172 9.25 -0.15 23.59
CA GLU A 172 8.21 0.22 24.57
C GLU A 172 7.13 -0.86 24.73
N GLN A 173 7.12 -1.91 23.88
CA GLN A 173 6.23 -3.05 24.08
C GLN A 173 6.75 -3.94 25.20
N ASN A 174 5.93 -4.15 26.23
CA ASN A 174 6.23 -5.06 27.34
C ASN A 174 5.85 -6.53 27.04
N LYS A 175 5.88 -6.92 25.76
CA LYS A 175 5.51 -8.26 25.28
C LYS A 175 6.23 -8.59 23.98
N PRO A 176 6.31 -9.89 23.60
CA PRO A 176 6.87 -10.29 22.32
C PRO A 176 6.21 -9.52 21.17
N ALA A 177 6.99 -9.27 20.12
CA ALA A 177 6.52 -8.55 18.95
C ALA A 177 6.80 -9.34 17.66
N THR A 178 5.81 -9.40 16.78
CA THR A 178 5.96 -9.89 15.40
C THR A 178 5.64 -8.78 14.39
N CYS A 179 6.58 -8.51 13.51
CA CYS A 179 6.44 -7.56 12.40
C CYS A 179 6.36 -8.32 11.08
N TYR A 180 5.24 -8.14 10.36
CA TYR A 180 5.02 -8.73 9.04
C TYR A 180 5.33 -7.72 7.94
N TYR A 181 6.06 -8.14 6.92
CA TYR A 181 6.50 -7.27 5.83
C TYR A 181 5.92 -7.66 4.47
N PHE A 182 5.36 -6.67 3.78
CA PHE A 182 4.82 -6.74 2.43
C PHE A 182 5.60 -5.81 1.50
N GLY A 183 6.43 -6.37 0.62
CA GLY A 183 7.27 -5.59 -0.29
C GLY A 183 7.60 -6.31 -1.60
N ASP A 184 8.20 -5.56 -2.52
CA ASP A 184 8.49 -6.03 -3.87
C ASP A 184 9.57 -7.11 -3.86
N ARG A 185 9.41 -8.13 -4.68
CA ARG A 185 10.46 -9.12 -4.90
C ARG A 185 11.34 -8.61 -6.03
N ASP A 186 12.40 -7.90 -5.71
CA ASP A 186 13.47 -7.55 -6.64
C ASP A 186 14.83 -7.48 -5.91
N PRO A 187 15.97 -7.30 -6.60
CA PRO A 187 17.28 -7.24 -5.95
C PRO A 187 17.41 -6.12 -4.89
N SER A 188 16.60 -5.06 -4.99
CA SER A 188 16.58 -3.92 -4.06
C SER A 188 15.56 -4.12 -2.92
N GLY A 189 14.40 -4.73 -3.16
CA GLY A 189 13.36 -5.00 -2.16
C GLY A 189 13.77 -6.04 -1.11
N ASN A 190 14.71 -6.94 -1.45
CA ASN A 190 15.40 -7.84 -0.49
C ASN A 190 16.55 -7.15 0.26
N ASP A 191 16.94 -5.93 -0.13
CA ASP A 191 17.95 -5.13 0.57
C ASP A 191 17.27 -4.11 1.48
N ILE A 192 16.12 -3.57 1.06
CA ILE A 192 15.31 -2.62 1.82
C ILE A 192 14.82 -3.25 3.14
N ASP A 193 14.26 -4.46 3.10
CA ASP A 193 13.82 -5.16 4.31
C ASP A 193 14.98 -5.44 5.27
N ARG A 194 16.13 -5.92 4.76
CA ARG A 194 17.34 -6.14 5.56
C ARG A 194 17.89 -4.85 6.16
N SER A 195 18.07 -3.80 5.37
CA SER A 195 18.66 -2.53 5.81
C SER A 195 17.75 -1.82 6.83
N ALA A 196 16.44 -1.86 6.61
CA ALA A 196 15.45 -1.38 7.57
C ALA A 196 15.54 -2.16 8.89
N LEU A 197 15.55 -3.49 8.82
CA LEU A 197 15.64 -4.37 9.98
C LEU A 197 16.92 -4.15 10.79
N GLU A 198 18.07 -4.08 10.11
CA GLU A 198 19.36 -3.77 10.73
C GLU A 198 19.34 -2.40 11.41
N SER A 199 18.75 -1.40 10.77
CA SER A 199 18.66 -0.05 11.32
C SER A 199 17.75 0.03 12.54
N VAL A 200 16.58 -0.61 12.48
CA VAL A 200 15.64 -0.70 13.62
C VAL A 200 16.29 -1.40 14.80
N ARG A 201 16.98 -2.54 14.56
CA ARG A 201 17.74 -3.25 15.61
C ARG A 201 18.86 -2.39 16.18
N ARG A 202 19.61 -1.70 15.32
CA ARG A 202 20.67 -0.76 15.73
C ARG A 202 20.14 0.39 16.60
N TYR A 203 18.92 0.86 16.36
CA TYR A 203 18.27 1.87 17.20
C TYR A 203 17.68 1.31 18.51
N GLY A 204 17.93 0.03 18.80
CA GLY A 204 17.59 -0.59 20.08
C GLY A 204 16.11 -0.93 20.19
N SER A 205 15.56 -1.60 19.17
CA SER A 205 14.19 -2.13 19.20
C SER A 205 13.96 -3.25 20.21
N GLY A 206 15.03 -3.88 20.70
CA GLY A 206 14.96 -5.20 21.33
C GLY A 206 14.76 -6.31 20.30
N GLU A 207 14.53 -7.52 20.81
CA GLU A 207 14.25 -8.70 20.00
C GLU A 207 12.80 -8.70 19.52
N PHE A 208 12.61 -8.94 18.23
CA PHE A 208 11.29 -9.11 17.63
C PHE A 208 11.39 -10.06 16.44
N ARG A 209 10.28 -10.75 16.15
CA ARG A 209 10.18 -11.63 15.00
C ARG A 209 9.87 -10.81 13.75
N PHE A 210 10.64 -11.01 12.69
CA PHE A 210 10.39 -10.39 11.39
C PHE A 210 10.00 -11.46 10.37
N VAL A 211 8.89 -11.26 9.65
CA VAL A 211 8.38 -12.23 8.66
C VAL A 211 8.04 -11.53 7.35
N ARG A 212 8.72 -11.92 6.26
CA ARG A 212 8.36 -11.49 4.91
C ARG A 212 7.18 -12.32 4.39
N VAL A 213 6.04 -11.67 4.16
CA VAL A 213 4.78 -12.32 3.77
C VAL A 213 4.60 -12.33 2.26
N ALA A 214 4.96 -11.24 1.60
CA ALA A 214 4.85 -11.07 0.17
C ALA A 214 5.92 -10.09 -0.34
N VAL A 215 6.36 -10.18 -1.60
CA VAL A 215 6.09 -11.25 -2.58
C VAL A 215 7.12 -12.38 -2.41
N THR A 216 6.66 -13.63 -2.23
CA THR A 216 7.53 -14.81 -2.13
C THR A 216 7.69 -15.54 -3.45
N GLU A 217 8.75 -16.32 -3.62
CA GLU A 217 8.98 -17.12 -4.84
C GLU A 217 7.86 -18.12 -5.11
N LYS A 218 7.34 -18.75 -4.05
CA LYS A 218 6.20 -19.65 -4.13
C LYS A 218 4.94 -18.93 -4.65
N GLN A 219 4.64 -17.73 -4.15
CA GLN A 219 3.52 -16.93 -4.64
C GLN A 219 3.67 -16.56 -6.12
N VAL A 220 4.89 -16.24 -6.58
CA VAL A 220 5.13 -15.95 -8.00
C VAL A 220 4.75 -17.14 -8.88
N SER A 221 5.18 -18.34 -8.50
CA SER A 221 4.86 -19.58 -9.20
C SER A 221 3.38 -19.92 -9.12
N ASP A 222 2.86 -20.07 -7.90
CA ASP A 222 1.51 -20.58 -7.62
C ASP A 222 0.42 -19.66 -8.21
N TRP A 223 0.67 -18.34 -8.25
CA TRP A 223 -0.29 -17.36 -8.73
C TRP A 223 0.02 -16.83 -10.11
N SER A 224 1.05 -17.38 -10.77
CA SER A 224 1.49 -16.94 -12.11
C SER A 224 1.66 -15.42 -12.19
N LEU A 225 2.31 -14.83 -11.19
CA LEU A 225 2.41 -13.38 -11.08
C LEU A 225 3.27 -12.83 -12.22
N PRO A 226 2.85 -11.74 -12.89
CA PRO A 226 3.64 -11.11 -13.93
C PRO A 226 4.90 -10.49 -13.34
N GLY A 227 6.05 -10.81 -13.91
CA GLY A 227 7.32 -10.23 -13.52
C GLY A 227 8.22 -9.89 -14.70
N ALA A 228 9.30 -9.19 -14.42
CA ALA A 228 10.31 -8.80 -15.41
C ALA A 228 11.69 -9.32 -14.98
N PRO A 229 12.62 -9.58 -15.92
CA PRO A 229 14.00 -9.88 -15.53
C PRO A 229 14.62 -8.69 -14.77
N PRO A 230 15.53 -8.93 -13.82
CA PRO A 230 16.23 -7.85 -13.12
C PRO A 230 16.99 -6.97 -14.10
N LYS A 231 17.04 -5.66 -13.81
CA LYS A 231 17.79 -4.71 -14.63
C LYS A 231 19.28 -5.05 -14.59
N ARG A 232 19.93 -5.10 -15.75
CA ARG A 232 21.37 -5.39 -15.88
C ARG A 232 22.27 -4.38 -15.14
N THR A 233 21.76 -3.17 -14.91
CA THR A 233 22.47 -2.10 -14.18
C THR A 233 22.30 -2.16 -12.67
N ASP A 234 21.46 -3.06 -12.16
CA ASP A 234 21.32 -3.24 -10.72
C ASP A 234 22.52 -4.05 -10.20
N SER A 235 23.41 -3.40 -9.46
CA SER A 235 24.61 -4.02 -8.87
C SER A 235 24.27 -5.19 -7.96
N ARG A 236 23.03 -5.27 -7.46
CA ARG A 236 22.53 -6.32 -6.57
C ARG A 236 21.94 -7.52 -7.31
N ALA A 237 21.79 -7.44 -8.64
CA ALA A 237 21.19 -8.52 -9.45
C ALA A 237 22.02 -9.81 -9.48
N LYS A 238 23.32 -9.76 -9.12
CA LYS A 238 24.26 -10.90 -9.25
C LYS A 238 23.80 -12.16 -8.49
N ASN A 239 23.17 -11.99 -7.33
CA ASN A 239 22.71 -13.09 -6.49
C ASN A 239 21.19 -13.31 -6.52
N PHE A 240 20.46 -12.50 -7.28
CA PHE A 240 19.01 -12.62 -7.40
C PHE A 240 18.63 -13.72 -8.39
N ARG A 241 17.56 -14.47 -8.08
CA ARG A 241 17.03 -15.56 -8.91
C ARG A 241 15.54 -15.34 -9.15
N GLY A 242 15.12 -15.59 -10.39
CA GLY A 242 13.74 -15.45 -10.82
C GLY A 242 13.38 -14.04 -11.31
N PRO A 243 12.09 -13.79 -11.57
CA PRO A 243 11.62 -12.48 -12.03
C PRO A 243 11.47 -11.49 -10.87
N CYS A 244 11.64 -10.22 -11.18
CA CYS A 244 11.26 -9.10 -10.33
C CYS A 244 9.74 -8.93 -10.39
N VAL A 245 9.08 -8.96 -9.23
CA VAL A 245 7.62 -8.90 -9.11
C VAL A 245 7.25 -7.85 -8.08
N GLU A 246 6.51 -6.85 -8.53
CA GLU A 246 5.94 -5.81 -7.67
C GLU A 246 4.79 -6.39 -6.84
N LEU A 247 4.64 -5.94 -5.60
CA LEU A 247 3.58 -6.36 -4.68
C LEU A 247 2.19 -6.12 -5.28
N GLU A 248 2.02 -5.04 -6.05
CA GLU A 248 0.78 -4.70 -6.75
C GLU A 248 0.37 -5.72 -7.83
N ALA A 249 1.24 -6.66 -8.19
CA ALA A 249 0.89 -7.79 -9.05
C ALA A 249 -0.11 -8.74 -8.36
N ILE A 250 -0.01 -8.91 -7.04
CA ILE A 250 -0.93 -9.75 -6.26
C ILE A 250 -2.30 -9.09 -6.20
N GLU A 251 -3.38 -9.88 -6.34
CA GLU A 251 -4.76 -9.38 -6.24
C GLU A 251 -5.04 -8.72 -4.87
N PRO A 252 -5.81 -7.61 -4.81
CA PRO A 252 -5.97 -6.85 -3.57
C PRO A 252 -6.61 -7.69 -2.47
N ASP A 253 -7.62 -8.50 -2.82
CA ASP A 253 -8.28 -9.38 -1.86
C ASP A 253 -7.33 -10.45 -1.33
N ARG A 254 -6.45 -11.01 -2.17
CA ARG A 254 -5.40 -11.93 -1.68
C ARG A 254 -4.41 -11.24 -0.75
N LEU A 255 -4.03 -9.98 -1.01
CA LEU A 255 -3.18 -9.23 -0.07
C LEU A 255 -3.89 -8.97 1.25
N ARG A 256 -5.21 -8.69 1.20
CA ARG A 256 -6.04 -8.53 2.40
C ARG A 256 -6.15 -9.83 3.18
N ASP A 257 -6.36 -10.96 2.50
CA ASP A 257 -6.43 -12.29 3.12
C ASP A 257 -5.09 -12.65 3.77
N LEU A 258 -3.97 -12.48 3.07
CA LEU A 258 -2.63 -12.66 3.66
C LEU A 258 -2.43 -11.80 4.91
N CYS A 259 -2.87 -10.53 4.86
CA CYS A 259 -2.76 -9.62 6.00
C CYS A 259 -3.66 -10.05 7.16
N ARG A 260 -4.87 -10.51 6.87
CA ARG A 260 -5.84 -11.02 7.83
C ARG A 260 -5.30 -12.26 8.52
N ASP A 261 -4.82 -13.25 7.76
CA ASP A 261 -4.19 -14.46 8.28
C ASP A 261 -2.99 -14.14 9.18
N CYS A 262 -2.19 -13.14 8.78
CA CYS A 262 -1.06 -12.68 9.56
C CYS A 262 -1.48 -12.17 10.94
N ILE A 263 -2.62 -11.49 11.03
CA ILE A 263 -3.13 -10.86 12.25
C ILE A 263 -3.90 -11.87 13.11
N GLU A 264 -4.87 -12.57 12.52
CA GLU A 264 -5.81 -13.44 13.24
C GLU A 264 -5.12 -14.59 13.95
N GLN A 265 -3.98 -15.08 13.45
CA GLN A 265 -3.21 -16.14 14.11
C GLN A 265 -2.65 -15.74 15.49
N HIS A 266 -2.59 -14.45 15.81
CA HIS A 266 -2.11 -13.93 17.10
C HIS A 266 -3.24 -13.61 18.08
N ILE A 267 -4.49 -13.75 17.64
CA ILE A 267 -5.64 -13.38 18.44
C ILE A 267 -6.00 -14.51 19.39
N ASP A 268 -5.84 -14.26 20.68
CA ASP A 268 -6.45 -15.08 21.72
C ASP A 268 -7.97 -14.83 21.72
N SER A 269 -8.72 -15.90 21.42
CA SER A 269 -10.18 -15.83 21.29
C SER A 269 -10.87 -15.49 22.62
N HIS A 270 -10.33 -15.94 23.75
CA HIS A 270 -10.89 -15.61 25.06
C HIS A 270 -10.65 -14.13 25.40
N ALA A 271 -9.43 -13.63 25.19
CA ALA A 271 -9.10 -12.22 25.36
C ALA A 271 -9.95 -11.33 24.43
N LEU A 272 -10.18 -11.76 23.19
CA LEU A 272 -11.05 -11.05 22.24
C LEU A 272 -12.50 -10.95 22.76
N GLU A 273 -13.06 -12.03 23.29
CA GLU A 273 -14.43 -12.01 23.81
C GLU A 273 -14.56 -11.14 25.06
N GLN A 274 -13.58 -11.17 25.96
CA GLN A 274 -13.55 -10.24 27.11
C GLN A 274 -13.41 -8.79 26.67
N HIS A 275 -12.55 -8.54 25.68
CA HIS A 275 -12.36 -7.22 25.10
C HIS A 275 -13.66 -6.64 24.53
N LYS A 276 -14.42 -7.43 23.75
CA LYS A 276 -15.72 -7.02 23.20
C LYS A 276 -16.74 -6.66 24.30
N ARG A 277 -16.78 -7.44 25.39
CA ARG A 277 -17.66 -7.16 26.54
C ARG A 277 -17.29 -5.85 27.23
N ASN A 278 -16.00 -5.63 27.46
CA ASN A 278 -15.49 -4.42 28.09
C ASN A 278 -15.76 -3.19 27.22
N GLU A 279 -15.43 -3.25 25.92
CA GLU A 279 -15.69 -2.12 25.00
C GLU A 279 -17.19 -1.78 24.97
N LYS A 280 -18.08 -2.78 24.95
CA LYS A 280 -19.52 -2.56 24.98
C LYS A 280 -19.95 -1.81 26.25
N ALA A 281 -19.49 -2.25 27.42
CA ALA A 281 -19.82 -1.61 28.69
C ALA A 281 -19.27 -0.18 28.79
N GLU A 282 -18.07 0.07 28.25
CA GLU A 282 -17.45 1.40 28.17
C GLU A 282 -18.26 2.33 27.24
N ARG A 283 -18.73 1.83 26.09
CA ARG A 283 -19.62 2.57 25.18
C ARG A 283 -20.96 2.93 25.82
N GLU A 284 -21.55 2.00 26.56
CA GLU A 284 -22.78 2.26 27.32
C GLU A 284 -22.56 3.32 28.41
N THR A 285 -21.38 3.33 29.02
CA THR A 285 -21.00 4.36 29.99
C THR A 285 -20.85 5.73 29.34
N LEU A 286 -20.19 5.81 28.18
CA LEU A 286 -20.09 7.05 27.39
C LEU A 286 -21.47 7.57 26.96
N ASN A 287 -22.39 6.68 26.58
CA ASN A 287 -23.78 7.03 26.27
C ASN A 287 -24.47 7.71 27.45
N ARG A 288 -24.39 7.12 28.65
CA ARG A 288 -25.01 7.68 29.86
C ARG A 288 -24.41 9.05 30.23
N MET A 289 -23.09 9.21 30.08
CA MET A 289 -22.43 10.50 30.30
C MET A 289 -22.98 11.58 29.35
N ARG A 290 -23.17 11.24 28.07
CA ARG A 290 -23.74 12.16 27.09
C ARG A 290 -25.19 12.54 27.43
N GLU A 291 -26.02 11.59 27.82
CA GLU A 291 -27.42 11.85 28.21
C GLU A 291 -27.54 12.74 29.46
N SER A 292 -26.52 12.75 30.31
CA SER A 292 -26.48 13.59 31.52
C SER A 292 -26.08 15.04 31.25
N LEU A 293 -25.64 15.39 30.04
CA LEU A 293 -25.26 16.76 29.72
C LEU A 293 -26.47 17.60 29.31
N PRO A 294 -26.56 18.85 29.79
CA PRO A 294 -27.51 19.81 29.24
C PRO A 294 -27.14 20.10 27.77
N GLY A 295 -28.17 20.12 26.91
CA GLY A 295 -28.05 20.35 25.47
C GLY A 295 -27.54 21.74 25.10
#